data_AF-A0A8T3Y1D1-F1
#
_entry.id   AF-A0A8T3Y1D1-F1
#
_cell.length_a   1.000
_cell.length_b   1.000
_cell.length_c   1.000
_cell.angle_alpha   90.00
_cell.angle_beta   90.00
_cell.angle_gamma   90.00
#
_symmetry.space_group_name_H-M   'P 1'
#
loop_
_entity.id
_entity.type
_entity.pdbx_description
1 polymer ?
#
loop_
_entity_poly.entity_id
_entity_poly.type
_entity_poly.pdbx_seq_one_letter_code
_entity_poly.pdbx_strand_id
1 'polypeptide(L)' 'MEFWNSDLTEKSWSILQDIQKEKFRFVLIGGWASYLWTKQHKSRDIDIIIPDYKELEILKKKYSLNKND' A
#
# COMPACT_ATOMS: atom_id res chain seq x y z
N MET A 1 -10.74 23.82 -5.17
CA MET A 1 -10.12 22.53 -5.53
C MET A 1 -9.59 21.95 -4.25
N GLU A 2 -10.12 20.81 -3.81
CA GLU A 2 -9.55 20.12 -2.65
C GLU A 2 -8.08 19.82 -2.99
N PHE A 3 -7.17 20.52 -2.31
CA PHE A 3 -5.76 20.14 -2.27
C PHE A 3 -5.74 18.77 -1.58
N TRP A 4 -5.92 17.71 -2.38
CA TRP A 4 -5.56 16.36 -1.98
C TRP A 4 -4.16 16.49 -1.38
N ASN A 5 -4.03 16.16 -0.09
CA ASN A 5 -2.75 16.20 0.61
C ASN A 5 -1.75 15.36 -0.19
N SER A 6 -0.97 16.04 -1.05
CA SER A 6 0.07 15.45 -1.89
C SER A 6 1.02 14.66 -1.02
N ASP A 7 1.29 15.19 0.17
CA ASP A 7 2.24 14.67 1.14
C ASP A 7 1.80 13.30 1.67
N LEU A 8 0.51 13.11 1.96
CA LEU A 8 -0.03 11.82 2.39
C LEU A 8 0.07 10.79 1.27
N THR A 9 -0.26 11.21 0.05
CA THR A 9 -0.24 10.34 -1.12
C THR A 9 1.19 9.93 -1.49
N GLU A 10 2.14 10.87 -1.39
CA GLU A 10 3.56 10.61 -1.63
C GLU A 10 4.16 9.71 -0.56
N LYS A 11 3.75 9.90 0.70
CA LYS A 11 4.14 9.00 1.80
C LYS A 11 3.67 7.58 1.54
N SER A 12 2.42 7.40 1.11
CA SER A 12 1.89 6.08 0.78
C SER A 12 2.60 5.46 -0.43
N TRP A 13 2.97 6.25 -1.42
CA TRP A 13 3.82 5.80 -2.52
C TRP A 13 5.19 5.31 -2.05
N SER A 14 5.86 6.08 -1.20
CA SER A 14 7.16 5.70 -0.62
C SER A 14 7.07 4.39 0.16
N ILE A 15 6.03 4.22 0.99
CA ILE A 15 5.80 2.98 1.74
C ILE A 15 5.60 1.79 0.79
N LEU A 16 4.80 1.94 -0.27
CA LEU A 16 4.59 0.89 -1.25
C LEU A 16 5.90 0.47 -1.94
N GLN A 17 6.77 1.44 -2.25
CA GLN A 17 8.11 1.17 -2.79
C GLN A 17 8.99 0.43 -1.78
N ASP A 18 8.92 0.78 -0.50
CA ASP A 18 9.71 0.12 0.53
C ASP A 18 9.26 -1.33 0.77
N ILE A 19 7.96 -1.58 0.82
CA ILE A 19 7.39 -2.95 0.89
C ILE A 19 7.87 -3.78 -0.32
N GLN A 20 7.90 -3.20 -1.52
CA GLN A 20 8.39 -3.88 -2.71
C GLN A 20 9.90 -4.18 -2.64
N LYS A 21 10.72 -3.27 -2.11
CA LYS A 21 12.18 -3.47 -1.96
C LYS A 21 12.51 -4.61 -1.00
N GLU A 22 11.66 -4.86 -0.01
CA GLU A 22 11.81 -5.95 0.96
C GLU A 22 11.50 -7.33 0.38
N LYS A 23 11.11 -7.39 -0.90
CA LYS A 23 10.84 -8.64 -1.64
C LYS A 23 9.70 -9.48 -1.04
N PHE A 24 8.77 -8.86 -0.34
CA PHE A 24 7.52 -9.52 0.05
C PHE A 24 6.72 -9.88 -1.19
N ARG A 25 6.08 -11.05 -1.17
CA ARG A 25 5.12 -11.43 -2.21
C ARG A 25 3.77 -10.88 -1.82
N PHE A 26 3.23 -9.96 -2.61
CA PHE A 26 1.91 -9.42 -2.37
C PHE A 26 1.18 -9.09 -3.67
N VAL A 27 -0.14 -8.99 -3.58
CA VAL A 27 -0.98 -8.43 -4.65
C VAL A 27 -1.49 -7.08 -4.16
N LEU A 28 -1.15 -6.02 -4.89
CA LEU A 28 -1.70 -4.69 -4.64
C LEU A 28 -3.15 -4.64 -5.13
N ILE A 29 -4.04 -4.11 -4.30
CA ILE A 29 -5.46 -3.91 -4.63
C ILE A 29 -5.86 -2.45 -4.35
N GLY A 30 -7.15 -2.13 -4.48
CA GLY A 30 -7.68 -0.82 -4.14
C GLY A 30 -7.22 0.33 -5.05
N GLY A 31 -7.10 1.53 -4.48
CA GLY A 31 -6.83 2.75 -5.22
C GLY A 31 -5.44 2.76 -5.87
N TRP A 32 -4.41 2.24 -5.22
CA TRP A 32 -3.06 2.18 -5.80
C TRP A 32 -2.96 1.20 -6.97
N ALA A 33 -3.66 0.05 -6.91
CA ALA A 33 -3.75 -0.85 -8.06
C ALA A 33 -4.41 -0.15 -9.26
N SER A 34 -5.53 0.54 -9.01
CA SER A 34 -6.24 1.33 -10.02
C SER A 34 -5.37 2.44 -10.60
N TYR A 35 -4.60 3.15 -9.76
CA TYR A 35 -3.66 4.18 -10.19
C TYR A 35 -2.54 3.64 -11.07
N LEU A 36 -1.95 2.49 -10.73
CA LEU A 36 -0.88 1.93 -11.56
C LEU A 36 -1.37 1.58 -12.97
N TRP A 37 -2.63 1.14 -13.09
CA TRP A 37 -3.27 0.80 -14.36
C TRP A 37 -3.72 2.03 -15.15
N THR A 38 -4.43 2.96 -14.50
CA THR A 38 -5.13 4.07 -15.17
C THR A 38 -4.40 5.40 -15.13
N LYS A 39 -3.38 5.53 -14.26
CA LYS A 39 -2.73 6.79 -13.86
C LYS A 39 -3.68 7.81 -13.23
N GLN A 40 -4.83 7.36 -12.73
CA GLN A 40 -5.84 8.19 -12.06
C GLN A 40 -6.15 7.64 -10.65
N HIS A 41 -6.70 8.48 -9.77
CA HIS A 41 -7.13 8.09 -8.41
C HIS A 41 -6.02 7.54 -7.51
N LYS A 42 -5.01 8.37 -7.20
CA LYS A 42 -4.08 8.04 -6.12
C LYS A 42 -4.83 7.92 -4.78
N SER A 43 -4.37 7.04 -3.90
CA SER A 43 -4.98 6.76 -2.60
C SER A 43 -4.09 7.19 -1.44
N ARG A 44 -4.71 7.54 -0.31
CA ARG A 44 -3.99 7.76 0.96
C ARG A 44 -3.66 6.44 1.65
N ASP A 45 -4.44 5.40 1.39
CA ASP A 45 -4.29 4.08 1.99
C ASP A 45 -3.71 3.09 0.98
N ILE A 46 -2.99 2.07 1.49
CA ILE A 46 -2.38 0.99 0.70
C ILE A 46 -3.05 -0.32 1.07
N ASP A 47 -3.73 -0.93 0.11
CA ASP A 47 -4.41 -2.20 0.29
C ASP A 47 -3.62 -3.32 -0.40
N ILE A 48 -3.26 -4.37 0.35
CA ILE A 48 -2.50 -5.50 -0.17
C ILE A 48 -3.08 -6.84 0.29
N ILE A 49 -2.94 -7.86 -0.55
CA ILE A 49 -3.18 -9.25 -0.19
C ILE A 49 -1.82 -9.94 -0.03
N ILE A 50 -1.61 -10.56 1.13
CA ILE A 50 -0.42 -11.37 1.42
C ILE A 50 -0.79 -12.85 1.33
N PRO A 51 -0.10 -13.66 0.50
CA PRO A 51 -0.40 -15.08 0.34
C PRO A 51 0.17 -15.96 1.47
N ASP A 52 1.25 -15.53 2.14
CA ASP A 52 1.89 -16.30 3.23
C ASP A 52 1.70 -15.62 4.59
N TYR A 53 1.13 -16.35 5.55
CA TYR A 53 0.92 -15.88 6.91
C TYR A 53 2.23 -15.48 7.62
N LYS A 54 3.35 -16.13 7.30
CA LYS A 54 4.67 -15.77 7.88
C LYS A 54 5.12 -14.38 7.42
N GLU A 55 4.89 -14.04 6.15
CA GLU A 55 5.20 -12.71 5.62
C GLU A 55 4.30 -11.64 6.26
N LEU A 56 3.03 -11.96 6.51
CA LEU A 56 2.11 -11.07 7.23
C LEU A 56 2.60 -10.75 8.64
N GLU A 57 3.11 -11.73 9.39
CA GLU A 57 3.65 -11.50 10.74
C GLU A 57 4.91 -10.63 10.74
N ILE A 58 5.74 -10.70 9.70
CA ILE A 58 6.89 -9.80 9.54
C ILE A 58 6.40 -8.38 9.25
N LEU A 59 5.44 -8.22 8.34
CA LEU A 59 4.88 -6.92 8.00
C LEU A 59 4.19 -6.25 9.21
N LYS A 60 3.46 -7.00 10.05
CA LYS A 60 2.85 -6.48 11.28
C LYS A 60 3.85 -5.94 12.30
N LYS A 61 5.07 -6.47 12.33
CA LYS A 61 6.13 -5.97 13.21
C LYS A 61 6.70 -4.64 12.72
N LYS A 62 6.64 -4.39 11.41
CA LYS A 62 7.23 -3.20 10.77
C LYS A 62 6.21 -2.09 10.54
N TYR A 63 4.96 -2.44 10.28
CA TYR A 63 3.89 -1.52 9.94
C TYR A 63 2.67 -1.74 10.84
N SER A 64 1.97 -0.66 11.17
CA SER A 64 0.67 -0.71 11.84
C SER A 64 -0.41 -1.13 10.83
N LEU A 65 -0.53 -2.44 10.61
CA LEU A 65 -1.53 -3.00 9.71
C LEU A 65 -2.89 -3.12 10.40
N ASN A 66 -3.94 -2.72 9.69
CA ASN A 66 -5.32 -2.98 10.08
C ASN A 66 -5.89 -4.09 9.19
N LYS A 67 -6.67 -5.00 9.78
CA LYS A 67 -7.45 -5.95 9.00
C LYS A 67 -8.69 -5.21 8.49
N ASN A 68 -9.06 -5.43 7.23
CA ASN A 68 -10.36 -4.99 6.73
C ASN A 68 -11.44 -5.84 7.42
N ASP A 69 -12.41 -5.17 8.06
CA ASP A 69 -13.57 -5.80 8.69
C ASP A 69 -14.59 -6.34 7.66
#